data_AF-A0A258FRJ4-F1
#
_entry.id   AF-A0A258FRJ4-F1
#
_cell.length_a   1.000
_cell.length_b   1.000
_cell.length_c   1.000
_cell.angle_alpha   90.00
_cell.angle_beta   90.00
_cell.angle_gamma   90.00
#
_symmetry.space_group_name_H-M   'P 1'
#
loop_
_entity.id
_entity.type
_entity.pdbx_description
1 polymer ?
#
loop_
_entity_poly.entity_id
_entity_poly.type
_entity_poly.pdbx_seq_one_letter_code
_entity_poly.pdbx_strand_id
1 'polypeptide(L)' 'MAKRAEQQYPMVFENQEARLAWERERLAEAEADIAAGRVLSGQEAIDWLDRWAAGEELEDPTFD' A
#
# COMPACT_ATOMS: atom_id res chain seq x y z
N MET A 1 -18.35 3.75 14.42
CA MET A 1 -17.29 2.79 14.06
C MET A 1 -15.94 3.52 13.92
N ALA A 2 -15.46 4.20 14.98
CA ALA A 2 -14.30 5.08 14.94
C ALA A 2 -13.16 4.57 15.84
N LYS A 3 -12.67 3.37 15.57
CA LYS A 3 -11.52 2.79 16.30
C LYS A 3 -10.43 2.17 15.40
N ARG A 4 -10.54 2.30 14.07
CA ARG A 4 -9.54 1.75 13.14
C ARG A 4 -8.59 2.80 12.54
N ALA A 5 -8.86 4.08 12.75
CA ALA A 5 -7.99 5.18 12.30
C ALA A 5 -6.79 5.45 13.24
N GLU A 6 -6.70 4.75 14.38
CA GLU A 6 -5.61 4.91 15.36
C GLU A 6 -4.44 3.91 15.18
N GLN A 7 -4.41 3.13 14.10
CA GLN A 7 -3.10 2.65 13.61
C GLN A 7 -2.46 3.75 12.77
N GLN A 8 -2.19 4.85 13.45
CA GLN A 8 -1.13 5.78 13.08
C GLN A 8 0.12 4.91 12.96
N TYR A 9 0.65 4.75 11.75
CA TYR A 9 1.99 4.20 11.56
C TYR A 9 2.96 5.36 11.76
N PRO A 10 3.51 5.62 12.95
CA PRO A 10 4.79 6.26 12.97
C PRO A 10 5.73 5.16 12.48
N MET A 11 6.09 5.24 11.20
CA MET A 11 7.24 4.55 10.66
C MET A 11 8.48 5.12 11.36
N VAL A 12 8.65 4.76 12.64
CA VAL A 12 9.75 5.20 13.47
C VAL A 12 10.90 4.26 13.19
N PHE A 13 11.91 4.80 12.53
CA PHE A 13 13.17 4.09 12.34
C PHE A 13 14.13 4.48 13.45
N GLU A 14 14.78 3.48 14.04
CA GLU A 14 15.78 3.69 15.08
C GLU A 14 17.02 4.42 14.56
N ASN A 15 17.31 4.29 13.25
CA ASN A 15 18.40 4.99 12.56
C ASN A 15 18.20 5.00 11.03
N GLN A 16 19.12 5.68 10.33
CA GLN A 16 19.10 5.80 8.86
C GLN A 16 19.26 4.44 8.15
N GLU A 17 20.08 3.53 8.69
CA GLU A 17 20.30 2.22 8.09
C GLU A 17 19.03 1.37 8.10
N ALA A 18 18.28 1.38 9.21
CA ALA A 18 16.99 0.72 9.34
C ALA A 18 15.96 1.27 8.34
N ARG A 19 15.91 2.60 8.15
CA ARG A 19 15.07 3.21 7.10
C ARG A 19 15.46 2.73 5.71
N LEU A 20 16.74 2.77 5.38
CA LEU A 20 17.23 2.37 4.06
C LEU A 20 17.01 0.88 3.77
N ALA A 21 17.13 0.02 4.78
CA ALA A 21 16.83 -1.40 4.64
C ALA A 21 15.34 -1.61 4.32
N TRP A 22 14.44 -0.99 5.09
CA TRP A 22 13.00 -1.04 4.81
C TRP A 22 12.65 -0.48 3.42
N GLU A 23 13.25 0.63 3.01
CA GLU A 23 13.01 1.23 1.68
C GLU A 23 13.41 0.26 0.56
N ARG A 24 14.56 -0.41 0.68
CA ARG A 24 15.00 -1.41 -0.30
C ARG A 24 14.04 -2.60 -0.37
N GLU A 25 13.56 -3.08 0.77
CA GLU A 25 12.58 -4.17 0.81
C GLU A 25 11.27 -3.78 0.12
N ARG A 26 10.74 -2.58 0.36
CA ARG A 26 9.53 -2.09 -0.29
C ARG A 26 9.70 -1.89 -1.79
N LEU A 27 10.85 -1.38 -2.23
CA LEU A 27 11.15 -1.25 -3.66
C LEU A 27 11.26 -2.62 -4.33
N ALA A 28 11.93 -3.59 -3.70
CA ALA A 28 12.03 -4.96 -4.24
C ALA A 28 10.65 -5.65 -4.35
N GLU A 29 9.78 -5.44 -3.35
CA GLU A 29 8.39 -5.89 -3.39
C GLU A 29 7.62 -5.25 -4.57
N ALA A 30 7.70 -3.92 -4.72
CA ALA A 30 7.05 -3.20 -5.81
C ALA A 30 7.58 -3.62 -7.20
N GLU A 31 8.89 -3.83 -7.35
CA GLU A 31 9.49 -4.34 -8.59
C GLU A 31 8.96 -5.74 -8.93
N ALA A 32 8.81 -6.61 -7.93
CA ALA A 32 8.24 -7.94 -8.13
C ALA A 32 6.76 -7.90 -8.53
N ASP A 33 5.98 -6.98 -7.96
CA ASP A 33 4.59 -6.75 -8.34
C ASP A 33 4.47 -6.23 -9.78
N ILE A 34 5.29 -5.25 -10.17
CA ILE A 34 5.36 -4.73 -11.54
C ILE A 34 5.72 -5.85 -12.52
N ALA A 35 6.74 -6.66 -12.20
CA ALA A 35 7.16 -7.78 -13.05
C ALA A 35 6.08 -8.86 -13.18
N ALA A 36 5.25 -9.04 -12.14
CA ALA A 36 4.11 -9.96 -12.14
C ALA A 36 2.83 -9.37 -12.75
N GLY A 37 2.86 -8.14 -13.27
CA GLY A 37 1.67 -7.46 -13.79
C GLY A 37 0.65 -7.09 -12.71
N ARG A 38 1.03 -7.13 -11.43
CA ARG A 38 0.18 -6.75 -10.30
C ARG A 38 0.13 -5.23 -10.14
N VAL A 39 -0.43 -4.55 -11.13
CA VAL A 39 -0.50 -3.08 -11.21
C VAL A 39 -1.92 -2.63 -11.49
N LEU A 40 -2.29 -1.47 -10.94
CA LEU A 40 -3.52 -0.76 -11.27
C LEU A 40 -3.19 0.41 -12.21
N SER A 41 -4.08 0.72 -13.14
CA SER A 41 -4.04 1.99 -13.84
C SER A 41 -4.29 3.15 -12.88
N GLY A 42 -3.89 4.36 -13.27
CA GLY A 42 -4.07 5.54 -12.43
C GLY A 42 -5.54 5.81 -12.06
N GLN A 43 -6.48 5.54 -12.98
CA GLN A 43 -7.91 5.73 -12.70
C GLN A 43 -8.44 4.64 -11.75
N GLU A 44 -8.08 3.38 -11.97
CA GLU A 44 -8.47 2.27 -11.08
C GLU A 44 -7.95 2.48 -9.65
N ALA A 45 -6.74 3.03 -9.50
CA ALA A 45 -6.20 3.39 -8.20
C ALA A 45 -7.02 4.49 -7.50
N ILE A 46 -7.47 5.51 -8.23
CA ILE A 46 -8.33 6.57 -7.68
C ILE A 46 -9.70 6.01 -7.28
N ASP A 47 -10.33 5.22 -8.16
CA ASP A 47 -11.64 4.62 -7.87
C ASP A 47 -11.59 3.70 -6.65
N TRP A 48 -10.50 2.94 -6.50
CA TRP A 48 -10.25 2.13 -5.32
C TRP A 48 -10.10 2.99 -4.04
N LEU A 49 -9.36 4.10 -4.11
CA LEU A 49 -9.19 5.03 -2.98
C LEU A 49 -10.52 5.69 -2.58
N ASP A 50 -11.37 6.04 -3.54
CA ASP A 50 -12.68 6.63 -3.27
C ASP A 50 -13.60 5.65 -2.55
N ARG A 51 -13.63 4.38 -2.98
CA ARG A 51 -14.37 3.30 -2.29
C ARG A 51 -13.83 3.05 -0.88
N TRP A 52 -12.50 3.05 -0.72
CA TRP A 52 -11.87 2.96 0.59
C TRP A 52 -12.30 4.09 1.52
N ALA A 53 -12.25 5.33 1.02
CA ALA A 53 -12.63 6.53 1.76
C ALA A 53 -14.13 6.56 2.11
N ALA A 54 -14.98 5.97 1.26
CA ALA A 54 -16.40 5.76 1.53
C ALA A 54 -16.68 4.69 2.60
N GLY A 55 -15.65 3.93 3.01
CA GLY A 55 -15.77 2.87 4.03
C GLY A 55 -16.38 1.58 3.48
N GLU A 56 -16.30 1.36 2.17
CA GLU A 56 -16.72 0.10 1.55
C GLU A 56 -15.77 -1.05 1.93
N GLU A 57 -16.29 -2.28 1.92
CA GLU A 57 -15.45 -3.47 1.99
C GLU A 57 -14.76 -3.65 0.64
N LEU A 58 -13.43 -3.57 0.65
CA LEU A 58 -12.63 -3.66 -0.56
C LEU A 58 -12.25 -5.10 -0.83
N GLU A 59 -12.52 -5.52 -2.05
CA GLU A 59 -12.02 -6.78 -2.58
C GLU A 59 -10.52 -6.64 -2.88
N ASP A 60 -9.80 -7.75 -2.73
CA ASP A 60 -8.43 -7.81 -3.22
C ASP A 60 -8.41 -7.56 -4.73
N PRO A 61 -7.41 -6.82 -5.24
CA PRO A 61 -7.28 -6.64 -6.68
C PRO A 61 -7.14 -8.01 -7.36
N THR A 62 -7.99 -8.28 -8.34
CA THR A 62 -7.89 -9.49 -9.16
C THR A 62 -6.91 -9.23 -10.30
N PHE A 63 -5.90 -10.09 -10.44
CA PHE A 63 -4.92 -10.05 -11.53
C PHE A 63 -5.19 -11.23 -12.47
N ASP A 64 -5.36 -10.99 -13.78
CA ASP A 64 -5.53 -12.01 -14.85
C ASP A 64 -4.17 -12.40 -15.45
#